data_AF-A0A1F8XI68-F1
#
_entry.id   AF-A0A1F8XI68-F1
#
_cell.length_a   1.000
_cell.length_b   1.000
_cell.length_c   1.000
_cell.angle_alpha   90.00
_cell.angle_beta   90.00
_cell.angle_gamma   90.00
#
_symmetry.space_group_name_H-M   'P 1'
#
loop_
_entity.id
_entity.type
_entity.pdbx_description
1 polymer ?
#
loop_
_entity_poly.entity_id
_entity_poly.type
_entity_poly.pdbx_seq_one_letter_code
_entity_poly.pdbx_strand_id
1 'polypeptide(L)'
;MGSNGHELYNLLRDFTARPGYEITPGWLKTNVDETIFLLEIGKSPHPEFLKKIAQYLEFEASQDLRNSMLLELLRGYLRDQRHSR
;
A
#
# COMPACT_ATOMS: atom_id res chain seq x y z
N MET A 1 -16.71 -0.22 2.17
CA MET A 1 -15.27 -0.05 2.42
C MET A 1 -15.12 1.04 3.48
N GLY A 2 -14.40 0.78 4.57
CA GLY A 2 -14.09 1.82 5.55
C GLY A 2 -13.22 2.92 4.92
N SER A 3 -13.18 4.11 5.55
CA SER A 3 -12.39 5.28 5.08
C SER A 3 -10.94 4.91 4.71
N ASN A 4 -10.32 4.06 5.52
CA ASN A 4 -8.92 3.65 5.38
C ASN A 4 -8.62 2.87 4.08
N GLY A 5 -9.59 2.09 3.56
CA GLY A 5 -9.38 1.33 2.32
C GLY A 5 -9.39 2.22 1.07
N HIS A 6 -10.22 3.27 1.09
CA HIS A 6 -10.30 4.23 0.00
C HIS A 6 -9.08 5.17 -0.02
N GLU A 7 -8.64 5.63 1.15
CA GLU A 7 -7.41 6.43 1.30
C GLU A 7 -6.16 5.63 0.89
N LEU A 8 -6.08 4.36 1.29
CA LEU A 8 -4.99 3.47 0.87
C LEU A 8 -4.97 3.27 -0.65
N TYR A 9 -6.13 3.06 -1.28
CA TYR A 9 -6.23 2.94 -2.74
C TYR A 9 -5.68 4.20 -3.43
N ASN A 10 -6.12 5.39 -3.02
CA ASN A 10 -5.70 6.65 -3.63
C ASN A 10 -4.18 6.86 -3.51
N LEU A 11 -3.60 6.60 -2.33
CA LEU A 11 -2.15 6.78 -2.16
C LEU A 11 -1.31 5.70 -2.88
N LEU A 12 -1.82 4.48 -3.02
CA LEU A 12 -1.15 3.47 -3.85
C LEU A 12 -1.20 3.86 -5.33
N ARG A 13 -2.33 4.38 -5.81
CA ARG A 13 -2.45 4.94 -7.18
C ARG A 13 -1.46 6.09 -7.37
N ASP A 14 -1.39 7.02 -6.43
CA ASP A 14 -0.41 8.10 -6.46
C ASP A 14 1.02 7.57 -6.45
N PHE A 15 1.32 6.54 -5.66
CA PHE A 15 2.63 5.89 -5.63
C PHE A 15 3.03 5.33 -7.00
N THR A 16 2.11 4.68 -7.71
CA THR A 16 2.38 4.16 -9.07
C THR A 16 2.63 5.26 -10.12
N ALA A 17 2.10 6.47 -9.89
CA ALA A 17 2.26 7.60 -10.79
C ALA A 17 3.54 8.41 -10.54
N ARG A 18 4.33 8.07 -9.52
CA ARG A 18 5.55 8.82 -9.16
C ARG A 18 6.72 8.53 -10.11
N PRO A 19 7.53 9.55 -10.44
CA PRO A 19 8.83 9.34 -11.06
C PRO A 19 9.66 8.38 -10.19
N GLY A 20 10.27 7.37 -10.81
CA GLY A 20 11.03 6.35 -10.10
C GLY A 20 10.24 5.08 -9.74
N TYR A 21 8.91 5.06 -9.87
CA TYR A 21 8.17 3.78 -9.75
C TYR A 21 8.62 2.78 -10.83
N GLU A 22 9.00 3.26 -12.01
CA GLU A 22 9.53 2.43 -13.09
C GLU A 22 10.81 1.67 -12.73
N ILE A 23 11.63 2.16 -11.79
CA ILE A 23 12.86 1.51 -11.33
C ILE A 23 12.66 0.69 -10.05
N THR A 24 11.47 0.70 -9.44
CA THR A 24 11.23 -0.12 -8.25
C THR A 24 11.29 -1.61 -8.58
N PRO A 25 11.67 -2.47 -7.63
CA PRO A 25 11.76 -3.90 -7.85
C PRO A 25 10.46 -4.49 -8.41
N GLY A 26 10.56 -5.42 -9.37
CA GLY A 26 9.38 -6.01 -10.02
C GLY A 26 8.42 -6.69 -9.04
N TRP A 27 8.94 -7.30 -7.97
CA TRP A 27 8.11 -7.88 -6.93
C TRP A 27 7.25 -6.82 -6.21
N LEU A 28 7.75 -5.61 -5.99
CA LEU A 28 6.99 -4.55 -5.32
C LEU A 28 5.82 -4.14 -6.20
N LYS A 29 6.09 -3.95 -7.49
CA LYS A 29 5.07 -3.58 -8.48
C LYS A 29 3.92 -4.57 -8.49
N THR A 30 4.23 -5.86 -8.56
CA THR A 30 3.20 -6.92 -8.49
C THR A 30 2.35 -6.83 -7.23
N ASN A 31 2.95 -6.62 -6.06
CA ASN A 31 2.19 -6.52 -4.80
C ASN A 31 1.33 -5.26 -4.75
N VAL A 32 1.83 -4.12 -5.26
CA VAL A 32 1.09 -2.86 -5.34
C VAL A 32 -0.08 -2.97 -6.32
N ASP A 33 0.16 -3.47 -7.52
CA ASP A 33 -0.86 -3.60 -8.58
C ASP A 33 -1.97 -4.57 -8.15
N GLU A 34 -1.62 -5.71 -7.54
CA GLU A 34 -2.62 -6.64 -7.00
C GLU A 34 -3.41 -6.03 -5.84
N THR A 35 -2.75 -5.26 -4.97
CA THR A 35 -3.43 -4.56 -3.87
C THR A 35 -4.42 -3.53 -4.39
N ILE A 36 -4.02 -2.72 -5.38
CA ILE A 36 -4.88 -1.74 -6.05
C ILE A 36 -6.08 -2.44 -6.69
N PHE A 37 -5.84 -3.52 -7.45
CA PHE A 37 -6.89 -4.28 -8.11
C PHE A 37 -7.91 -4.82 -7.10
N LEU A 38 -7.45 -5.44 -6.01
CA LEU A 38 -8.35 -5.98 -4.99
C LEU A 38 -9.18 -4.89 -4.34
N LEU A 39 -8.59 -3.75 -3.99
CA LEU A 39 -9.32 -2.60 -3.45
C LEU A 39 -10.34 -2.05 -4.46
N GLU A 40 -9.97 -1.94 -5.73
CA GLU A 40 -10.85 -1.45 -6.80
C GLU A 40 -12.12 -2.28 -6.95
N ILE A 41 -12.00 -3.62 -6.87
CA ILE A 41 -13.16 -4.52 -6.93
C ILE A 41 -13.83 -4.73 -5.56
N GLY A 42 -13.51 -3.91 -4.56
CA GLY A 42 -14.12 -3.95 -3.23
C GLY A 42 -13.71 -5.16 -2.37
N LYS A 43 -12.64 -5.87 -2.74
CA LYS A 43 -12.08 -6.98 -1.98
C LYS A 43 -10.98 -6.51 -1.03
N SER A 44 -10.81 -7.26 0.06
CA SER A 44 -9.70 -7.04 0.97
C SER A 44 -8.40 -7.60 0.38
N PRO A 45 -7.33 -6.80 0.24
CA PRO A 45 -6.01 -7.29 -0.15
C PRO A 45 -5.47 -8.34 0.83
N HIS A 46 -4.64 -9.25 0.32
CA HIS A 46 -3.98 -10.23 1.17
C HIS A 46 -2.98 -9.54 2.11
N PRO A 47 -2.99 -9.82 3.43
CA PRO A 47 -2.11 -9.15 4.39
C PRO A 47 -0.62 -9.23 4.04
N GLU A 48 -0.17 -10.33 3.44
CA GLU A 48 1.23 -10.48 3.02
C GLU A 48 1.66 -9.47 1.94
N PHE A 49 0.76 -9.07 1.04
CA PHE A 49 1.08 -8.07 0.02
C PHE A 49 1.33 -6.72 0.69
N LEU A 50 0.43 -6.35 1.60
CA LEU A 50 0.51 -5.11 2.37
C LEU A 50 1.78 -5.06 3.22
N LYS A 51 2.19 -6.18 3.84
CA LYS A 51 3.43 -6.27 4.62
C LYS A 51 4.67 -6.08 3.74
N LYS A 52 4.71 -6.69 2.56
CA LYS A 52 5.84 -6.51 1.62
C LYS A 52 5.97 -5.07 1.14
N ILE A 53 4.83 -4.41 0.86
CA ILE A 53 4.81 -2.98 0.51
C ILE A 53 5.30 -2.15 1.69
N ALA A 54 4.81 -2.42 2.90
CA ALA A 54 5.23 -1.70 4.11
C ALA A 54 6.73 -1.86 4.38
N GLN A 55 7.31 -3.06 4.23
CA GLN A 55 8.74 -3.30 4.39
C GLN A 55 9.59 -2.49 3.42
N TYR A 56 9.17 -2.39 2.15
CA TYR A 56 9.85 -1.53 1.18
C TYR A 56 9.77 -0.06 1.60
N LEU A 57 8.57 0.39 1.96
CA LEU A 57 8.36 1.77 2.36
C LEU A 57 9.08 2.11 3.67
N GLU A 58 9.30 1.19 4.59
CA GLU A 58 10.11 1.44 5.80
C GLU A 58 11.56 1.80 5.46
N PHE A 59 12.11 1.18 4.42
CA PHE A 59 13.44 1.52 3.91
C PHE A 59 13.45 2.93 3.27
N GLU A 60 12.44 3.22 2.44
CA GLU A 60 12.33 4.48 1.67
C GLU A 60 11.74 5.67 2.47
N ALA A 61 11.02 5.42 3.56
CA ALA A 61 10.26 6.43 4.31
C ALA A 61 11.18 7.46 4.98
N SER A 62 12.43 7.09 5.24
CA SER A 62 13.47 8.02 5.70
C SER A 62 13.78 9.14 4.70
N GLN A 63 13.34 9.02 3.44
CA GLN A 63 13.66 9.95 2.35
C GLN A 63 12.46 10.73 1.79
N ASP A 64 11.21 10.30 2.02
CA ASP A 64 9.99 10.97 1.50
C ASP A 64 8.83 10.92 2.51
N LEU A 65 8.28 12.10 2.86
CA LEU A 65 7.11 12.26 3.73
C LEU A 65 5.88 11.50 3.21
N ARG A 66 5.68 11.44 1.88
CA ARG A 66 4.55 10.72 1.27
C ARG A 66 4.70 9.21 1.39
N ASN A 67 5.92 8.69 1.44
CA ASN A 67 6.16 7.27 1.74
C ASN A 67 5.86 6.98 3.21
N SER A 68 6.19 7.91 4.12
CA SER A 68 5.80 7.82 5.53
C SER A 68 4.29 7.81 5.72
N MET A 69 3.55 8.67 5.01
CA MET A 69 2.07 8.70 5.06
C MET A 69 1.46 7.39 4.54
N LEU A 70 1.95 6.88 3.40
CA LEU A 70 1.47 5.61 2.83
C LEU A 70 1.77 4.44 3.78
N LEU A 71 2.93 4.43 4.42
CA LEU A 71 3.31 3.42 5.39
C LEU A 71 2.38 3.41 6.62
N GLU A 72 2.06 4.58 7.17
CA GLU A 72 1.15 4.68 8.32
C GLU A 72 -0.27 4.23 7.99
N LEU A 73 -0.77 4.55 6.78
CA LEU A 73 -2.07 4.07 6.31
C LEU A 73 -2.08 2.56 6.06
N LEU A 74 -1.00 1.99 5.49
CA LEU A 74 -0.84 0.53 5.37
C LEU A 74 -0.87 -0.16 6.73
N ARG A 75 -0.17 0.38 7.72
CA ARG A 75 -0.17 -0.13 9.10
C ARG A 75 -1.55 -0.01 9.75
N GLY A 76 -2.25 1.11 9.55
CA GLY A 76 -3.63 1.30 9.97
C GLY A 76 -4.56 0.24 9.39
N TYR A 77 -4.53 0.06 8.07
CA TYR A 77 -5.35 -0.91 7.37
C TYR A 77 -5.05 -2.36 7.80
N LEU A 78 -3.78 -2.71 8.01
CA LEU A 78 -3.39 -4.03 8.55
C LEU A 78 -3.92 -4.27 9.97
N ARG A 79 -3.97 -3.23 10.82
CA ARG A 79 -4.57 -3.34 12.15
C ARG A 79 -6.08 -3.59 12.04
N ASP A 80 -6.79 -2.86 11.21
CA ASP A 80 -8.24 -3.00 11.02
C ASP A 80 -8.63 -4.40 10.50
N GLN A 81 -7.83 -4.95 9.58
CA GLN A 81 -8.03 -6.33 9.09
C GLN A 81 -7.87 -7.38 10.21
N ARG A 82 -6.99 -7.14 11.18
CA ARG A 82 -6.77 -8.06 12.30
C ARG A 82 -7.92 -8.03 13.31
N HIS A 83 -8.59 -6.90 13.45
CA HIS A 83 -9.71 -6.70 14.38
C HIS A 83 -11.08 -7.05 13.79
N SER A 84 -11.17 -7.26 12.47
CA SER A 84 -12.41 -7.65 11.78
C SER A 84 -12.60 -9.17 11.65
N ARG A 85 -11.76 -9.97 12.30
CA ARG A 85 -11.88 -11.44 12.42
C ARG A 85 -12.44 -11.82 13.78
#